data_AF-A0A842KNX5-F1
#
_entry.id   AF-A0A842KNX5-F1
#
_cell.length_a   1.000
_cell.length_b   1.000
_cell.length_c   1.000
_cell.angle_alpha   90.00
_cell.angle_beta   90.00
_cell.angle_gamma   90.00
#
_symmetry.space_group_name_H-M   'P 1'
#
loop_
_entity.id
_entity.type
_entity.pdbx_description
1 polymer ?
#
loop_
_entity_poly.entity_id
_entity_poly.type
_entity_poly.pdbx_seq_one_letter_code
_entity_poly.pdbx_strand_id
1 'polypeptide(L)'
;MAVKRYTQMAYANADDMVFGRAKYPVKAGLGIELGAGCTIAEVNYAPRPEAGASKERLVNEYQRITRDILQRMVQVGFPAVVLETEHVQQMTNNPTWGGEVAHAQKTIMEEYYEEYGLKSALRHTPGDIRENKDYMDLRGNKYPVLMESFEAVAEGGADFLSIESMGGKEIFDYAILRNDIAGMLYAIGVLGSMDMEYIWQDIAKVAQKKNVVAAGDTDCAQANTAMFIAGGLLDKNLAHTLAIIARSVAGARTLSGYEAGAVGPGKDCGYENIFVKAITGMPMAFEGKTSTCAHSDVMGNLIMQCCDLWSNESVEYHSEFGGTTVQCWSETLSYDCALMNVALRSGNEKILRDMLVASDKYRDPQSYILAYDNAYKIGQAIVKDGNDLYLRAKNAAVECCNLLTSAEDLEMTRFEINALQKAKSELDALTADADKFMDDCMSKYKAEIKVFMPENYGL
;
A
#
# COMPACT_ATOMS: atom_id res chain seq x y z
N MET A 1 3.33 21.84 1.53
CA MET A 1 3.56 21.81 3.00
C MET A 1 5.02 21.43 3.20
N ALA A 2 5.69 21.89 4.26
CA ALA A 2 7.07 21.48 4.49
C ALA A 2 7.10 19.99 4.89
N VAL A 3 8.00 19.20 4.27
CA VAL A 3 8.18 17.77 4.59
C VAL A 3 8.66 17.63 6.03
N LYS A 4 7.98 16.81 6.82
CA LYS A 4 8.31 16.57 8.25
C LYS A 4 8.76 15.13 8.43
N ARG A 5 10.06 14.93 8.67
CA ARG A 5 10.68 13.61 8.85
C ARG A 5 10.32 12.96 10.18
N TYR A 6 10.16 11.64 10.17
CA TYR A 6 10.00 10.85 11.40
C TYR A 6 11.36 10.40 11.94
N THR A 7 11.68 10.84 13.15
CA THR A 7 12.91 10.45 13.88
C THR A 7 12.61 9.68 15.17
N GLN A 8 11.35 9.25 15.34
CA GLN A 8 10.88 8.47 16.48
C GLN A 8 9.68 7.61 16.09
N MET A 9 9.45 6.54 16.84
CA MET A 9 8.27 5.68 16.72
C MET A 9 7.04 6.33 17.36
N ALA A 10 5.84 6.05 16.85
CA ALA A 10 4.59 6.52 17.45
C ALA A 10 4.12 5.66 18.64
N TYR A 11 4.53 4.39 18.67
CA TYR A 11 4.26 3.45 19.77
C TYR A 11 5.51 3.29 20.64
N ALA A 12 5.31 3.00 21.93
CA ALA A 12 6.44 2.79 22.84
C ALA A 12 7.08 1.41 22.65
N ASN A 13 6.27 0.43 22.24
CA ASN A 13 6.70 -0.93 21.95
C ASN A 13 5.71 -1.57 20.95
N ALA A 14 6.11 -2.69 20.35
CA ALA A 14 5.31 -3.39 19.35
C ALA A 14 3.98 -3.95 19.91
N ASP A 15 3.93 -4.34 21.19
CA ASP A 15 2.73 -4.92 21.81
C ASP A 15 1.60 -3.90 21.98
N ASP A 16 1.89 -2.60 21.88
CA ASP A 16 0.86 -1.54 21.86
C ASP A 16 0.08 -1.49 20.53
N MET A 17 0.56 -2.17 19.48
CA MET A 17 -0.05 -2.20 18.16
C MET A 17 -1.09 -3.32 18.06
N VAL A 18 -2.27 -3.00 17.51
CA VAL A 18 -3.34 -3.98 17.25
C VAL A 18 -4.25 -3.48 16.13
N PHE A 19 -4.99 -4.39 15.52
CA PHE A 19 -5.98 -4.04 14.50
C PHE A 19 -7.09 -3.13 15.05
N GLY A 20 -7.63 -2.28 14.17
CA GLY A 20 -8.71 -1.34 14.43
C GLY A 20 -8.38 -0.17 15.36
N ARG A 21 -7.13 -0.08 15.86
CA ARG A 21 -6.66 1.03 16.69
C ARG A 21 -5.42 1.69 16.09
N ALA A 22 -5.45 3.00 16.03
CA ALA A 22 -4.34 3.85 15.62
C ALA A 22 -4.14 5.00 16.64
N LYS A 23 -2.93 5.55 16.75
CA LYS A 23 -2.66 6.72 17.61
C LYS A 23 -3.32 7.99 17.08
N TYR A 24 -3.47 8.09 15.76
CA TYR A 24 -4.09 9.22 15.08
C TYR A 24 -5.24 8.74 14.19
N PRO A 25 -6.44 8.53 14.77
CA PRO A 25 -7.62 8.11 14.01
C PRO A 25 -8.01 9.12 12.92
N VAL A 26 -8.61 8.62 11.85
CA VAL A 26 -9.06 9.43 10.71
C VAL A 26 -10.57 9.37 10.58
N LYS A 27 -11.22 10.52 10.43
CA LYS A 27 -12.67 10.61 10.15
C LYS A 27 -12.86 11.00 8.69
N ALA A 28 -13.77 10.30 8.00
CA ALA A 28 -14.06 10.57 6.60
C ALA A 28 -15.47 10.09 6.23
N GLY A 29 -15.94 10.51 5.05
CA GLY A 29 -17.18 10.03 4.46
C GLY A 29 -18.41 10.12 5.36
N LEU A 30 -19.31 9.16 5.16
CA LEU A 30 -20.59 9.05 5.82
C LEU A 30 -20.42 8.28 7.13
N GLY A 31 -19.85 8.96 8.13
CA GLY A 31 -19.76 8.44 9.51
C GLY A 31 -18.66 7.40 9.77
N ILE A 32 -17.65 7.31 8.90
CA ILE A 32 -16.49 6.42 9.07
C ILE A 32 -15.46 7.06 10.01
N GLU A 33 -14.96 6.25 10.96
CA GLU A 33 -13.83 6.59 11.83
C GLU A 33 -12.85 5.41 11.85
N LEU A 34 -11.67 5.60 11.25
CA LEU A 34 -10.63 4.57 11.10
C LEU A 34 -9.60 4.66 12.22
N GLY A 35 -9.14 3.51 12.71
CA GLY A 35 -8.23 3.43 13.86
C GLY A 35 -8.89 3.83 15.19
N ALA A 36 -10.23 3.94 15.23
CA ALA A 36 -11.02 4.40 16.36
C ALA A 36 -11.63 3.27 17.21
N GLY A 37 -11.03 2.08 17.19
CA GLY A 37 -11.49 0.90 17.94
C GLY A 37 -12.38 -0.06 17.14
N CYS A 38 -12.32 -0.01 15.81
CA CYS A 38 -12.91 -1.00 14.93
C CYS A 38 -12.13 -1.14 13.62
N THR A 39 -12.18 -2.33 13.02
CA THR A 39 -11.76 -2.60 11.65
C THR A 39 -12.97 -2.51 10.72
N ILE A 40 -12.76 -2.06 9.48
CA ILE A 40 -13.80 -1.91 8.46
C ILE A 40 -13.34 -2.61 7.17
N ALA A 41 -14.27 -3.26 6.46
CA ALA A 41 -13.97 -3.85 5.16
C ALA A 41 -13.77 -2.74 4.10
N GLU A 42 -12.73 -2.86 3.29
CA GLU A 42 -12.51 -2.06 2.09
C GLU A 42 -12.68 -2.96 0.87
N VAL A 43 -13.62 -2.65 -0.02
CA VAL A 43 -13.96 -3.53 -1.13
C VAL A 43 -13.42 -2.91 -2.42
N ASN A 44 -12.55 -3.65 -3.09
CA ASN A 44 -12.01 -3.29 -4.40
C ASN A 44 -12.62 -4.13 -5.52
N TYR A 45 -12.63 -3.55 -6.71
CA TYR A 45 -13.30 -4.11 -7.89
C TYR A 45 -12.72 -3.56 -9.19
N ALA A 46 -12.72 -4.39 -10.23
CA ALA A 46 -12.39 -4.00 -11.59
C ALA A 46 -13.64 -4.09 -12.48
N PRO A 47 -13.95 -3.05 -13.29
CA PRO A 47 -15.06 -3.11 -14.22
C PRO A 47 -14.75 -4.11 -15.34
N ARG A 48 -15.77 -4.71 -15.95
CA ARG A 48 -15.56 -5.59 -17.11
C ARG A 48 -14.95 -4.81 -18.28
N PRO A 49 -14.09 -5.44 -19.11
CA PRO A 49 -13.40 -4.75 -20.20
C PRO A 49 -14.32 -3.92 -21.12
N GLU A 50 -15.52 -4.41 -21.43
CA GLU A 50 -16.49 -3.73 -22.29
C GLU A 50 -17.09 -2.45 -21.68
N ALA A 51 -17.01 -2.28 -20.37
CA ALA A 51 -17.48 -1.08 -19.68
C ALA A 51 -16.55 0.12 -19.94
N GLY A 52 -15.26 -0.12 -20.19
CA GLY A 52 -14.28 0.91 -20.53
C GLY A 52 -14.45 1.54 -21.92
N ALA A 53 -15.40 1.07 -22.72
CA ALA A 53 -15.62 1.54 -24.09
C ALA A 53 -16.18 2.99 -24.17
N SER A 54 -16.88 3.46 -23.14
CA SER A 54 -17.33 4.85 -23.04
C SER A 54 -17.50 5.26 -21.58
N LYS A 55 -17.48 6.58 -21.33
CA LYS A 55 -17.71 7.14 -19.99
C LYS A 55 -19.03 6.67 -19.38
N GLU A 56 -20.10 6.69 -20.17
CA GLU A 56 -21.45 6.33 -19.69
C GLU A 56 -21.53 4.86 -19.29
N ARG A 57 -20.90 3.97 -20.04
CA ARG A 57 -20.85 2.54 -19.68
C ARG A 57 -20.07 2.32 -18.40
N LEU A 58 -18.95 3.01 -18.26
CA LEU A 58 -18.10 2.93 -17.08
C LEU A 58 -18.84 3.41 -15.82
N VAL A 59 -19.50 4.58 -15.90
CA VAL A 59 -20.34 5.11 -14.81
C VAL A 59 -21.46 4.14 -14.44
N ASN A 60 -22.19 3.59 -15.43
CA ASN A 60 -23.26 2.62 -15.17
C ASN A 60 -22.75 1.34 -14.50
N GLU A 61 -21.55 0.88 -14.86
CA GLU A 61 -20.95 -0.32 -14.27
C GLU A 61 -20.62 -0.09 -12.78
N TYR A 62 -19.96 1.03 -12.46
CA TYR A 62 -19.64 1.38 -11.08
C TYR A 62 -20.88 1.68 -10.23
N GLN A 63 -21.98 2.18 -10.82
CA GLN A 63 -23.26 2.28 -10.13
C GLN A 63 -23.81 0.91 -9.71
N ARG A 64 -23.69 -0.12 -10.59
CA ARG A 64 -24.13 -1.49 -10.26
C ARG A 64 -23.28 -2.08 -9.16
N ILE A 65 -21.96 -2.01 -9.30
CA ILE A 65 -21.00 -2.44 -8.28
C ILE A 65 -21.35 -1.83 -6.91
N THR A 66 -21.57 -0.51 -6.88
CA THR A 66 -21.87 0.22 -5.63
C THR A 66 -23.18 -0.24 -5.02
N ARG A 67 -24.27 -0.36 -5.81
CA ARG A 67 -25.56 -0.84 -5.30
C ARG A 67 -25.46 -2.26 -4.78
N ASP A 68 -24.74 -3.13 -5.48
CA ASP A 68 -24.58 -4.54 -5.11
C ASP A 68 -23.85 -4.70 -3.77
N ILE A 69 -22.75 -3.96 -3.58
CA ILE A 69 -22.00 -3.94 -2.31
C ILE A 69 -22.90 -3.44 -1.18
N LEU A 70 -23.49 -2.25 -1.32
CA LEU A 70 -24.26 -1.64 -0.23
C LEU A 70 -25.53 -2.45 0.11
N GLN A 71 -26.20 -3.01 -0.90
CA GLN A 71 -27.32 -3.92 -0.69
C GLN A 71 -26.90 -5.13 0.14
N ARG A 72 -25.74 -5.71 -0.17
CA ARG A 72 -25.19 -6.84 0.57
C ARG A 72 -24.88 -6.48 2.02
N MET A 73 -24.26 -5.32 2.25
CA MET A 73 -23.95 -4.84 3.60
C MET A 73 -25.20 -4.73 4.48
N VAL A 74 -26.28 -4.15 3.95
CA VAL A 74 -27.55 -4.01 4.67
C VAL A 74 -28.23 -5.37 4.90
N GLN A 75 -28.28 -6.23 3.89
CA GLN A 75 -28.96 -7.54 4.00
C GLN A 75 -28.34 -8.45 5.05
N VAL A 76 -27.03 -8.39 5.23
CA VAL A 76 -26.29 -9.21 6.21
C VAL A 76 -26.11 -8.48 7.56
N GLY A 77 -26.41 -7.19 7.62
CA GLY A 77 -26.40 -6.39 8.85
C GLY A 77 -25.01 -5.90 9.27
N PHE A 78 -24.12 -5.63 8.31
CA PHE A 78 -22.82 -5.05 8.59
C PHE A 78 -22.90 -3.53 8.81
N PRO A 79 -22.13 -2.97 9.76
CA PRO A 79 -22.32 -1.58 10.19
C PRO A 79 -21.60 -0.54 9.34
N ALA A 80 -20.59 -0.93 8.57
CA ALA A 80 -19.73 -0.02 7.82
C ALA A 80 -19.01 -0.70 6.64
N VAL A 81 -18.72 0.05 5.58
CA VAL A 81 -17.90 -0.40 4.44
C VAL A 81 -17.15 0.76 3.80
N VAL A 82 -15.93 0.53 3.33
CA VAL A 82 -15.22 1.44 2.42
C VAL A 82 -15.24 0.82 1.03
N LEU A 83 -15.50 1.62 0.01
CA LEU A 83 -15.40 1.20 -1.39
C LEU A 83 -14.16 1.86 -1.97
N GLU A 84 -13.29 1.09 -2.62
CA GLU A 84 -12.15 1.63 -3.33
C GLU A 84 -12.33 1.44 -4.84
N THR A 85 -12.19 2.54 -5.57
CA THR A 85 -12.21 2.57 -7.03
C THR A 85 -10.80 2.85 -7.54
N GLU A 86 -10.09 1.80 -7.93
CA GLU A 86 -8.86 1.90 -8.71
C GLU A 86 -9.18 2.32 -10.14
N HIS A 87 -8.46 3.33 -10.62
CA HIS A 87 -8.72 3.85 -11.95
C HIS A 87 -8.18 2.90 -13.01
N VAL A 88 -9.05 2.48 -13.92
CA VAL A 88 -8.57 2.12 -15.26
C VAL A 88 -7.95 3.36 -15.92
N GLN A 89 -6.91 3.17 -16.74
CA GLN A 89 -6.12 4.28 -17.29
C GLN A 89 -6.96 5.41 -17.93
N GLN A 90 -8.13 5.10 -18.52
CA GLN A 90 -8.96 6.10 -19.17
C GLN A 90 -9.57 7.09 -18.18
N MET A 91 -9.84 6.66 -16.93
CA MET A 91 -10.40 7.53 -15.89
C MET A 91 -9.40 8.60 -15.45
N THR A 92 -8.12 8.24 -15.34
CA THR A 92 -7.08 9.20 -14.95
C THR A 92 -6.65 10.10 -16.11
N ASN A 93 -6.52 9.54 -17.33
CA ASN A 93 -6.19 10.34 -18.52
C ASN A 93 -7.33 11.28 -18.95
N ASN A 94 -8.56 11.04 -18.50
CA ASN A 94 -9.71 11.92 -18.72
C ASN A 94 -10.32 12.28 -17.35
N PRO A 95 -9.79 13.28 -16.63
CA PRO A 95 -10.18 13.60 -15.24
C PRO A 95 -11.69 13.61 -14.96
N THR A 96 -12.49 14.10 -15.91
CA THR A 96 -13.95 14.17 -15.78
C THR A 96 -14.63 12.79 -15.71
N TRP A 97 -14.03 11.74 -16.27
CA TRP A 97 -14.55 10.37 -16.20
C TRP A 97 -14.46 9.85 -14.77
N GLY A 98 -13.29 10.00 -14.15
CA GLY A 98 -13.09 9.64 -12.74
C GLY A 98 -14.00 10.44 -11.80
N GLY A 99 -14.15 11.75 -12.05
CA GLY A 99 -15.05 12.61 -11.28
C GLY A 99 -16.53 12.22 -11.38
N GLU A 100 -17.03 11.89 -12.58
CA GLU A 100 -18.42 11.44 -12.77
C GLU A 100 -18.69 10.06 -12.15
N VAL A 101 -17.70 9.15 -12.19
CA VAL A 101 -17.79 7.87 -11.47
C VAL A 101 -17.88 8.12 -9.97
N ALA A 102 -16.99 8.94 -9.40
CA ALA A 102 -17.00 9.27 -7.97
C ALA A 102 -18.37 9.81 -7.54
N HIS A 103 -18.92 10.74 -8.32
CA HIS A 103 -20.23 11.35 -8.07
C HIS A 103 -21.37 10.34 -8.09
N ALA A 104 -21.39 9.46 -9.09
CA ALA A 104 -22.42 8.45 -9.23
C ALA A 104 -22.38 7.44 -8.06
N GLN A 105 -21.18 7.03 -7.63
CA GLN A 105 -21.03 6.12 -6.50
C GLN A 105 -21.43 6.80 -5.18
N LYS A 106 -20.93 8.01 -4.93
CA LYS A 106 -21.23 8.77 -3.70
C LYS A 106 -22.72 9.02 -3.53
N THR A 107 -23.43 9.37 -4.60
CA THR A 107 -24.90 9.56 -4.59
C THR A 107 -25.62 8.31 -4.05
N ILE A 108 -25.22 7.11 -4.51
CA ILE A 108 -25.83 5.86 -4.04
C ILE A 108 -25.47 5.61 -2.57
N MET A 109 -24.23 5.90 -2.17
CA MET A 109 -23.79 5.73 -0.78
C MET A 109 -24.58 6.64 0.18
N GLU A 110 -24.90 7.87 -0.25
CA GLU A 110 -25.76 8.80 0.48
C GLU A 110 -27.19 8.24 0.63
N GLU A 111 -27.80 7.68 -0.43
CA GLU A 111 -29.11 7.01 -0.37
C GLU A 111 -29.13 5.93 0.72
N TYR A 112 -28.13 5.05 0.76
CA TYR A 112 -28.05 3.96 1.74
C TYR A 112 -27.75 4.44 3.17
N TYR A 113 -27.00 5.52 3.31
CA TYR A 113 -26.76 6.13 4.62
C TYR A 113 -28.04 6.77 5.17
N GLU A 114 -28.81 7.48 4.34
CA GLU A 114 -30.08 8.10 4.74
C GLU A 114 -31.15 7.06 5.09
N GLU A 115 -31.27 5.98 4.30
CA GLU A 115 -32.29 4.96 4.48
C GLU A 115 -31.98 3.99 5.63
N TYR A 116 -30.73 3.54 5.74
CA TYR A 116 -30.34 2.45 6.66
C TYR A 116 -29.34 2.86 7.74
N GLY A 117 -28.76 4.06 7.66
CA GLY A 117 -27.65 4.47 8.54
C GLY A 117 -26.34 3.73 8.26
N LEU A 118 -26.19 3.09 7.09
CA LEU A 118 -24.99 2.34 6.72
C LEU A 118 -23.80 3.29 6.54
N LYS A 119 -22.84 3.22 7.45
CA LYS A 119 -21.64 4.05 7.39
C LYS A 119 -20.78 3.67 6.20
N SER A 120 -20.31 4.64 5.44
CA SER A 120 -19.44 4.34 4.30
C SER A 120 -18.53 5.48 3.88
N ALA A 121 -17.44 5.15 3.18
CA ALA A 121 -16.53 6.12 2.58
C ALA A 121 -15.99 5.58 1.25
N LEU A 122 -15.65 6.50 0.35
CA LEU A 122 -15.21 6.21 -1.01
C LEU A 122 -13.74 6.58 -1.16
N ARG A 123 -12.88 5.61 -1.48
CA ARG A 123 -11.51 5.85 -1.91
C ARG A 123 -11.45 5.87 -3.43
N HIS A 124 -10.77 6.86 -4.00
CA HIS A 124 -10.36 6.84 -5.39
C HIS A 124 -8.84 6.78 -5.47
N THR A 125 -8.36 5.85 -6.30
CA THR A 125 -6.94 5.63 -6.55
C THR A 125 -6.67 5.92 -8.03
N PRO A 126 -6.45 7.19 -8.43
CA PRO A 126 -5.96 7.52 -9.76
C PRO A 126 -4.69 6.73 -10.10
N GLY A 127 -4.64 6.17 -11.32
CA GLY A 127 -3.47 5.43 -11.78
C GLY A 127 -2.31 6.38 -12.06
N ASP A 128 -1.08 5.97 -11.77
CA ASP A 128 0.07 6.79 -12.13
C ASP A 128 0.27 6.79 -13.65
N ILE A 129 -0.26 7.81 -14.31
CA ILE A 129 -0.20 7.93 -15.77
C ILE A 129 1.12 8.55 -16.25
N ARG A 130 2.05 8.91 -15.35
CA ARG A 130 3.26 9.70 -15.65
C ARG A 130 4.35 8.89 -16.33
N GLU A 131 3.98 8.23 -17.40
CA GLU A 131 4.83 7.48 -18.30
C GLU A 131 4.45 7.77 -19.76
N ASN A 132 5.39 7.53 -20.66
CA ASN A 132 5.11 7.37 -22.07
C ASN A 132 5.52 5.96 -22.53
N LYS A 133 5.38 5.69 -23.82
CA LYS A 133 5.67 4.36 -24.39
C LYS A 133 7.13 3.91 -24.15
N ASP A 134 8.06 4.85 -24.04
CA ASP A 134 9.49 4.60 -24.07
C ASP A 134 10.16 4.76 -22.69
N TYR A 135 9.65 5.64 -21.82
CA TYR A 135 10.24 5.93 -20.50
C TYR A 135 9.24 6.58 -19.53
N MET A 136 9.60 6.62 -18.24
CA MET A 136 8.88 7.35 -17.19
C MET A 136 8.98 8.87 -17.42
N ASP A 137 7.88 9.60 -17.24
CA ASP A 137 7.77 11.05 -17.43
C ASP A 137 7.17 11.71 -16.17
N LEU A 138 7.81 11.49 -15.01
CA LEU A 138 7.29 11.76 -13.68
C LEU A 138 7.00 13.25 -13.40
N ARG A 139 7.65 14.14 -14.15
CA ARG A 139 7.50 15.61 -14.03
C ARG A 139 7.08 16.30 -15.32
N GLY A 140 6.72 15.53 -16.35
CA GLY A 140 6.37 16.07 -17.67
C GLY A 140 4.88 16.31 -17.86
N ASN A 141 4.42 16.09 -19.08
CA ASN A 141 3.15 16.63 -19.58
C ASN A 141 1.91 15.99 -18.93
N LYS A 142 2.04 14.78 -18.38
CA LYS A 142 0.95 14.09 -17.71
C LYS A 142 0.84 14.42 -16.22
N TYR A 143 1.82 15.10 -15.63
CA TYR A 143 1.75 15.52 -14.23
C TYR A 143 0.56 16.45 -13.94
N PRO A 144 0.30 17.51 -14.74
CA PRO A 144 -0.90 18.33 -14.57
C PRO A 144 -2.21 17.53 -14.71
N VAL A 145 -2.28 16.60 -15.67
CA VAL A 145 -3.47 15.75 -15.89
C VAL A 145 -3.74 14.83 -14.70
N LEU A 146 -2.68 14.25 -14.12
CA LEU A 146 -2.80 13.47 -12.90
C LEU A 146 -3.37 14.32 -11.75
N MET A 147 -2.85 15.53 -11.56
CA MET A 147 -3.35 16.44 -10.53
C MET A 147 -4.79 16.89 -10.78
N GLU A 148 -5.17 17.15 -12.03
CA GLU A 148 -6.56 17.41 -12.41
C GLU A 148 -7.47 16.21 -12.10
N SER A 149 -6.98 14.97 -12.27
CA SER A 149 -7.74 13.76 -11.92
C SER A 149 -8.00 13.67 -10.41
N PHE A 150 -6.99 13.96 -9.58
CA PHE A 150 -7.17 14.06 -8.12
C PHE A 150 -8.18 15.15 -7.73
N GLU A 151 -8.11 16.34 -8.34
CA GLU A 151 -9.09 17.40 -8.09
C GLU A 151 -10.50 16.97 -8.50
N ALA A 152 -10.66 16.33 -9.66
CA ALA A 152 -11.94 15.90 -10.19
C ALA A 152 -12.62 14.81 -9.34
N VAL A 153 -11.87 13.81 -8.86
CA VAL A 153 -12.45 12.76 -8.00
C VAL A 153 -12.80 13.30 -6.61
N ALA A 154 -11.98 14.20 -6.06
CA ALA A 154 -12.27 14.85 -4.79
C ALA A 154 -13.53 15.75 -4.88
N GLU A 155 -13.68 16.51 -5.97
CA GLU A 155 -14.91 17.25 -6.26
C GLU A 155 -16.12 16.33 -6.49
N GLY A 156 -15.89 15.16 -7.09
CA GLY A 156 -16.90 14.15 -7.34
C GLY A 156 -17.39 13.41 -6.09
N GLY A 157 -16.74 13.56 -4.93
CA GLY A 157 -17.18 12.96 -3.68
C GLY A 157 -16.33 11.78 -3.18
N ALA A 158 -15.13 11.59 -3.72
CA ALA A 158 -14.13 10.73 -3.08
C ALA A 158 -13.74 11.30 -1.71
N ASP A 159 -13.74 10.45 -0.70
CA ASP A 159 -13.39 10.78 0.69
C ASP A 159 -11.89 10.57 0.97
N PHE A 160 -11.29 9.57 0.31
CA PHE A 160 -9.87 9.22 0.39
C PHE A 160 -9.20 9.30 -0.98
N LEU A 161 -8.01 9.91 -1.02
CA LEU A 161 -7.16 9.98 -2.21
C LEU A 161 -5.89 9.15 -2.03
N SER A 162 -5.66 8.23 -2.96
CA SER A 162 -4.51 7.33 -3.00
C SER A 162 -3.90 7.25 -4.40
N ILE A 163 -2.72 6.66 -4.53
CA ILE A 163 -2.06 6.32 -5.80
C ILE A 163 -1.02 5.23 -5.56
N GLU A 164 -0.73 4.46 -6.59
CA GLU A 164 0.41 3.53 -6.63
C GLU A 164 1.49 4.12 -7.52
N SER A 165 2.38 4.93 -6.92
CA SER A 165 3.32 5.74 -7.70
C SER A 165 4.52 4.94 -8.23
N MET A 166 5.08 5.38 -9.36
CA MET A 166 6.08 4.61 -10.12
C MET A 166 7.54 5.08 -9.95
N GLY A 167 7.82 6.01 -9.03
CA GLY A 167 9.18 6.51 -8.80
C GLY A 167 10.21 5.40 -8.59
N GLY A 168 11.24 5.37 -9.44
CA GLY A 168 12.35 4.41 -9.40
C GLY A 168 12.06 3.06 -10.07
N LYS A 169 10.85 2.84 -10.60
CA LYS A 169 10.45 1.54 -11.18
C LYS A 169 11.39 1.05 -12.27
N GLU A 170 11.85 1.92 -13.16
CA GLU A 170 12.72 1.58 -14.29
C GLU A 170 14.09 1.05 -13.86
N ILE A 171 14.60 1.51 -12.72
CA ILE A 171 15.84 0.97 -12.13
C ILE A 171 15.55 -0.31 -11.37
N PHE A 172 14.44 -0.35 -10.64
CA PHE A 172 14.04 -1.54 -9.89
C PHE A 172 13.85 -2.76 -10.83
N ASP A 173 13.12 -2.60 -11.94
CA ASP A 173 12.89 -3.68 -12.92
C ASP A 173 14.21 -4.25 -13.47
N TYR A 174 15.22 -3.39 -13.65
CA TYR A 174 16.56 -3.82 -14.02
C TYR A 174 17.27 -4.57 -12.90
N ALA A 175 17.23 -4.02 -11.69
CA ALA A 175 17.98 -4.47 -10.52
C ALA A 175 17.48 -5.80 -9.96
N ILE A 176 16.16 -5.97 -9.84
CA ILE A 176 15.54 -7.14 -9.22
C ILE A 176 15.85 -8.42 -10.01
N LEU A 177 15.88 -8.34 -11.34
CA LEU A 177 16.22 -9.46 -12.22
C LEU A 177 17.71 -9.83 -12.18
N ARG A 178 18.55 -9.01 -11.55
CA ARG A 178 20.02 -9.18 -11.49
C ARG A 178 20.53 -9.41 -10.08
N ASN A 179 19.64 -9.48 -9.08
CA ASN A 179 19.99 -9.50 -7.67
C ASN A 179 20.94 -8.33 -7.30
N ASP A 180 20.71 -7.15 -7.90
CA ASP A 180 21.50 -5.94 -7.66
C ASP A 180 20.96 -5.18 -6.45
N ILE A 181 21.55 -5.42 -5.29
CA ILE A 181 21.05 -4.89 -4.02
C ILE A 181 21.23 -3.37 -3.91
N ALA A 182 22.33 -2.85 -4.44
CA ALA A 182 22.55 -1.40 -4.51
C ALA A 182 21.51 -0.75 -5.42
N GLY A 183 21.17 -1.39 -6.55
CA GLY A 183 20.14 -0.92 -7.48
C GLY A 183 18.75 -0.92 -6.86
N MET A 184 18.39 -1.99 -6.13
CA MET A 184 17.13 -2.04 -5.38
C MET A 184 17.05 -0.92 -4.33
N LEU A 185 18.12 -0.72 -3.56
CA LEU A 185 18.17 0.32 -2.53
C LEU A 185 18.06 1.73 -3.12
N TYR A 186 18.76 1.99 -4.23
CA TYR A 186 18.71 3.27 -4.93
C TYR A 186 17.33 3.53 -5.54
N ALA A 187 16.77 2.54 -6.23
CA ALA A 187 15.48 2.63 -6.88
C ALA A 187 14.33 2.89 -5.90
N ILE A 188 14.21 2.06 -4.86
CA ILE A 188 13.10 2.14 -3.91
C ILE A 188 13.39 3.22 -2.87
N GLY A 189 14.50 3.07 -2.14
CA GLY A 189 14.79 3.85 -0.94
C GLY A 189 15.12 5.31 -1.23
N VAL A 190 15.69 5.61 -2.40
CA VAL A 190 16.09 6.97 -2.76
C VAL A 190 15.19 7.58 -3.83
N LEU A 191 15.20 7.06 -5.05
CA LEU A 191 14.43 7.63 -6.17
C LEU A 191 12.93 7.59 -5.90
N GLY A 192 12.43 6.46 -5.39
CA GLY A 192 11.05 6.33 -4.93
C GLY A 192 10.71 7.34 -3.84
N SER A 193 11.56 7.52 -2.82
CA SER A 193 11.35 8.52 -1.78
C SER A 193 11.31 9.96 -2.32
N MET A 194 12.18 10.30 -3.28
CA MET A 194 12.22 11.63 -3.89
C MET A 194 10.96 11.93 -4.72
N ASP A 195 10.46 10.97 -5.49
CA ASP A 195 9.19 11.12 -6.22
C ASP A 195 8.00 11.19 -5.26
N MET A 196 7.98 10.33 -4.24
CA MET A 196 6.96 10.34 -3.18
C MET A 196 6.84 11.71 -2.52
N GLU A 197 7.95 12.34 -2.14
CA GLU A 197 7.92 13.69 -1.57
C GLU A 197 7.40 14.75 -2.53
N TYR A 198 7.72 14.62 -3.81
CA TYR A 198 7.28 15.55 -4.84
C TYR A 198 5.76 15.48 -5.03
N ILE A 199 5.23 14.29 -5.28
CA ILE A 199 3.80 14.11 -5.61
C ILE A 199 2.90 14.29 -4.39
N TRP A 200 3.27 13.76 -3.22
CA TRP A 200 2.38 13.75 -2.06
C TRP A 200 2.19 15.13 -1.46
N GLN A 201 3.16 16.04 -1.64
CA GLN A 201 2.95 17.45 -1.27
C GLN A 201 1.82 18.09 -2.07
N ASP A 202 1.62 17.71 -3.32
CA ASP A 202 0.56 18.27 -4.18
C ASP A 202 -0.76 17.53 -3.97
N ILE A 203 -0.76 16.19 -3.84
CA ILE A 203 -1.94 15.41 -3.46
C ILE A 203 -2.51 15.90 -2.12
N ALA A 204 -1.64 16.12 -1.12
CA ALA A 204 -2.08 16.63 0.18
C ALA A 204 -2.62 18.08 0.11
N LYS A 205 -2.09 18.93 -0.78
CA LYS A 205 -2.68 20.26 -1.04
C LYS A 205 -4.06 20.15 -1.66
N VAL A 206 -4.26 19.23 -2.62
CA VAL A 206 -5.59 18.97 -3.22
C VAL A 206 -6.55 18.50 -2.13
N ALA A 207 -6.16 17.48 -1.35
CA ALA A 207 -6.97 16.96 -0.27
C ALA A 207 -7.39 18.06 0.72
N GLN A 208 -6.44 18.89 1.16
CA GLN A 208 -6.70 20.03 2.03
C GLN A 208 -7.66 21.05 1.40
N LYS A 209 -7.43 21.44 0.14
CA LYS A 209 -8.27 22.41 -0.60
C LYS A 209 -9.70 21.89 -0.78
N LYS A 210 -9.87 20.58 -0.94
CA LYS A 210 -11.16 19.91 -1.16
C LYS A 210 -11.80 19.38 0.12
N ASN A 211 -11.13 19.50 1.26
CA ASN A 211 -11.57 18.97 2.55
C ASN A 211 -11.87 17.46 2.50
N VAL A 212 -10.99 16.71 1.84
CA VAL A 212 -10.97 15.25 1.80
C VAL A 212 -9.66 14.74 2.40
N VAL A 213 -9.50 13.43 2.53
CA VAL A 213 -8.33 12.83 3.19
C VAL A 213 -7.27 12.46 2.16
N ALA A 214 -6.04 12.97 2.36
CA ALA A 214 -4.85 12.43 1.71
C ALA A 214 -4.48 11.12 2.39
N ALA A 215 -4.81 9.99 1.78
CA ALA A 215 -4.83 8.70 2.45
C ALA A 215 -3.43 8.07 2.49
N GLY A 216 -2.94 7.52 1.39
CA GLY A 216 -1.57 6.99 1.31
C GLY A 216 -1.24 6.32 -0.02
N ASP A 217 0.02 5.91 -0.14
CA ASP A 217 0.59 5.22 -1.31
C ASP A 217 0.95 3.77 -0.95
N THR A 218 1.59 3.09 -1.89
CA THR A 218 2.08 1.72 -1.81
C THR A 218 3.32 1.54 -2.68
N ASP A 219 4.26 0.70 -2.27
CA ASP A 219 5.35 0.26 -3.14
C ASP A 219 4.97 -0.92 -4.05
N CYS A 220 3.74 -0.94 -4.57
CA CYS A 220 3.22 -2.02 -5.41
C CYS A 220 4.05 -2.21 -6.68
N ALA A 221 4.42 -1.10 -7.32
CA ALA A 221 5.20 -1.10 -8.55
C ALA A 221 6.60 -1.72 -8.41
N GLN A 222 7.12 -1.87 -7.18
CA GLN A 222 8.45 -2.38 -6.89
C GLN A 222 8.39 -3.58 -5.91
N ALA A 223 8.09 -3.38 -4.63
CA ALA A 223 8.05 -4.47 -3.64
C ALA A 223 6.98 -5.55 -3.91
N ASN A 224 5.77 -5.22 -4.38
CA ASN A 224 4.81 -6.28 -4.79
C ASN A 224 5.31 -7.01 -6.03
N THR A 225 5.96 -6.32 -6.96
CA THR A 225 6.60 -6.96 -8.11
C THR A 225 7.69 -7.94 -7.66
N ALA A 226 8.53 -7.60 -6.67
CA ALA A 226 9.48 -8.55 -6.08
C ALA A 226 8.75 -9.77 -5.47
N MET A 227 7.68 -9.55 -4.70
CA MET A 227 6.87 -10.61 -4.10
C MET A 227 6.28 -11.55 -5.17
N PHE A 228 5.75 -11.01 -6.27
CA PHE A 228 5.17 -11.80 -7.36
C PHE A 228 6.22 -12.53 -8.20
N ILE A 229 7.40 -11.95 -8.40
CA ILE A 229 8.51 -12.66 -9.04
C ILE A 229 8.98 -13.80 -8.12
N ALA A 230 9.07 -13.58 -6.80
CA ALA A 230 9.38 -14.64 -5.85
C ALA A 230 8.37 -15.78 -5.91
N GLY A 231 7.06 -15.45 -5.90
CA GLY A 231 5.98 -16.39 -6.15
C GLY A 231 5.69 -17.29 -4.95
N GLY A 232 5.27 -18.53 -5.22
CA GLY A 232 5.02 -19.54 -4.20
C GLY A 232 6.30 -20.23 -3.73
N LEU A 233 6.23 -20.95 -2.60
CA LEU A 233 7.39 -21.59 -1.94
C LEU A 233 8.21 -22.57 -2.80
N LEU A 234 7.71 -22.98 -3.97
CA LEU A 234 8.38 -23.90 -4.90
C LEU A 234 9.03 -23.17 -6.09
N ASP A 235 8.72 -21.89 -6.26
CA ASP A 235 9.24 -21.07 -7.35
C ASP A 235 10.71 -20.71 -7.11
N LYS A 236 11.39 -20.32 -8.20
CA LYS A 236 12.86 -20.14 -8.22
C LYS A 236 13.31 -18.90 -8.98
N ASN A 237 12.37 -18.00 -9.29
CA ASN A 237 12.64 -16.82 -10.11
C ASN A 237 13.33 -15.72 -9.29
N LEU A 238 13.01 -15.61 -8.00
CA LEU A 238 13.67 -14.70 -7.05
C LEU A 238 13.69 -15.36 -5.66
N ALA A 239 14.79 -15.19 -4.92
CA ALA A 239 14.83 -15.65 -3.52
C ALA A 239 13.87 -14.81 -2.67
N HIS A 240 13.06 -15.45 -1.82
CA HIS A 240 12.09 -14.76 -0.99
C HIS A 240 12.78 -13.84 0.04
N THR A 241 14.02 -14.17 0.42
CA THR A 241 14.90 -13.30 1.22
C THR A 241 15.27 -11.99 0.53
N LEU A 242 15.34 -11.94 -0.81
CA LEU A 242 15.53 -10.69 -1.54
C LEU A 242 14.22 -9.89 -1.65
N ALA A 243 13.08 -10.58 -1.83
CA ALA A 243 11.77 -9.93 -1.87
C ALA A 243 11.46 -9.18 -0.56
N ILE A 244 11.76 -9.78 0.60
CA ILE A 244 11.54 -9.12 1.89
C ILE A 244 12.56 -8.00 2.19
N ILE A 245 13.76 -8.05 1.62
CA ILE A 245 14.69 -6.91 1.66
C ILE A 245 14.08 -5.74 0.86
N ALA A 246 13.55 -5.99 -0.34
CA ALA A 246 12.87 -4.96 -1.14
C ALA A 246 11.72 -4.32 -0.34
N ARG A 247 10.87 -5.13 0.29
CA ARG A 247 9.78 -4.67 1.16
C ARG A 247 10.26 -3.85 2.37
N SER A 248 11.39 -4.23 2.96
CA SER A 248 11.94 -3.49 4.12
C SER A 248 12.41 -2.09 3.70
N VAL A 249 13.01 -1.98 2.50
CA VAL A 249 13.36 -0.69 1.90
C VAL A 249 12.10 0.12 1.55
N ALA A 250 11.06 -0.55 1.03
CA ALA A 250 9.77 0.06 0.71
C ALA A 250 9.13 0.79 1.90
N GLY A 251 9.29 0.27 3.13
CA GLY A 251 8.81 0.95 4.33
C GLY A 251 9.32 2.38 4.48
N ALA A 252 10.59 2.63 4.13
CA ALA A 252 11.17 3.97 4.15
C ALA A 252 10.69 4.86 3.00
N ARG A 253 10.42 4.26 1.82
CA ARG A 253 9.87 4.94 0.65
C ARG A 253 8.42 5.37 0.87
N THR A 254 7.57 4.45 1.31
CA THR A 254 6.15 4.69 1.56
C THR A 254 5.95 5.69 2.71
N LEU A 255 6.82 5.68 3.73
CA LEU A 255 6.84 6.69 4.80
C LEU A 255 6.94 8.14 4.28
N SER A 256 7.66 8.37 3.17
CA SER A 256 7.85 9.70 2.59
C SER A 256 6.54 10.40 2.22
N GLY A 257 5.50 9.65 1.83
CA GLY A 257 4.18 10.22 1.54
C GLY A 257 3.51 10.82 2.79
N TYR A 258 3.67 10.17 3.95
CA TYR A 258 3.16 10.65 5.24
C TYR A 258 3.97 11.81 5.78
N GLU A 259 5.29 11.84 5.51
CA GLU A 259 6.13 13.00 5.80
C GLU A 259 5.74 14.22 4.95
N ALA A 260 5.18 13.98 3.76
CA ALA A 260 4.74 14.99 2.80
C ALA A 260 3.26 15.44 2.96
N GLY A 261 2.48 14.79 3.84
CA GLY A 261 1.15 15.25 4.22
C GLY A 261 0.04 14.19 4.18
N ALA A 262 0.31 12.94 3.81
CA ALA A 262 -0.66 11.86 3.95
C ALA A 262 -0.94 11.56 5.43
N VAL A 263 -2.17 11.15 5.76
CA VAL A 263 -2.63 10.90 7.14
C VAL A 263 -3.24 9.53 7.35
N GLY A 264 -3.21 8.66 6.34
CA GLY A 264 -3.87 7.36 6.34
C GLY A 264 -5.36 7.44 5.95
N PRO A 265 -6.00 6.29 5.67
CA PRO A 265 -5.42 4.96 5.65
C PRO A 265 -4.44 4.74 4.48
N GLY A 266 -3.32 4.06 4.71
CA GLY A 266 -2.45 3.58 3.62
C GLY A 266 -3.17 2.62 2.65
N LYS A 267 -2.62 2.40 1.46
CA LYS A 267 -3.17 1.48 0.44
C LYS A 267 -3.06 0.02 0.88
N ASP A 268 -4.05 -0.78 0.56
CA ASP A 268 -4.20 -2.19 0.92
C ASP A 268 -3.03 -3.08 0.51
N CYS A 269 -2.59 -2.94 -0.74
CA CYS A 269 -1.48 -3.72 -1.30
C CYS A 269 -0.10 -3.28 -0.76
N GLY A 270 -0.05 -2.25 0.08
CA GLY A 270 1.15 -1.80 0.78
C GLY A 270 1.45 -2.66 2.00
N TYR A 271 1.98 -3.88 1.81
CA TYR A 271 2.33 -4.77 2.95
C TYR A 271 3.33 -4.12 3.92
N GLU A 272 4.17 -3.19 3.45
CA GLU A 272 5.08 -2.39 4.28
C GLU A 272 4.37 -1.41 5.23
N ASN A 273 3.05 -1.23 5.09
CA ASN A 273 2.23 -0.40 5.97
C ASN A 273 2.37 -0.81 7.44
N ILE A 274 2.77 -2.03 7.77
CA ILE A 274 3.02 -2.43 9.16
C ILE A 274 4.22 -1.66 9.76
N PHE A 275 5.27 -1.42 8.97
CA PHE A 275 6.39 -0.58 9.37
C PHE A 275 5.94 0.87 9.51
N VAL A 276 5.20 1.35 8.51
CA VAL A 276 4.71 2.74 8.48
C VAL A 276 3.77 3.01 9.64
N LYS A 277 2.82 2.11 9.96
CA LYS A 277 1.92 2.23 11.11
C LYS A 277 2.69 2.32 12.41
N ALA A 278 3.73 1.50 12.59
CA ALA A 278 4.57 1.54 13.79
C ALA A 278 5.26 2.91 13.97
N ILE A 279 5.69 3.52 12.87
CA ILE A 279 6.37 4.83 12.87
C ILE A 279 5.38 5.99 13.03
N THR A 280 4.32 6.03 12.21
CA THR A 280 3.41 7.18 12.10
C THR A 280 2.29 7.14 13.12
N GLY A 281 1.86 5.95 13.54
CA GLY A 281 0.68 5.77 14.36
C GLY A 281 -0.64 6.03 13.63
N MET A 282 -0.62 6.16 12.31
CA MET A 282 -1.79 6.39 11.46
C MET A 282 -2.46 5.06 11.07
N PRO A 283 -3.75 5.09 10.70
CA PRO A 283 -4.44 3.88 10.25
C PRO A 283 -3.89 3.39 8.90
N MET A 284 -4.03 2.10 8.63
CA MET A 284 -3.58 1.47 7.39
C MET A 284 -4.59 0.44 6.87
N ALA A 285 -4.72 0.35 5.55
CA ALA A 285 -5.35 -0.80 4.91
C ALA A 285 -4.33 -1.92 4.69
N PHE A 286 -4.84 -3.15 4.68
CA PHE A 286 -4.09 -4.36 4.34
C PHE A 286 -5.00 -5.35 3.62
N GLU A 287 -4.38 -6.29 2.93
CA GLU A 287 -5.01 -7.41 2.24
C GLU A 287 -4.24 -8.71 2.54
N GLY A 288 -4.79 -9.88 2.19
CA GLY A 288 -4.14 -11.17 2.39
C GLY A 288 -5.07 -12.34 2.10
N LYS A 289 -5.47 -13.13 3.11
CA LYS A 289 -6.26 -14.35 2.85
C LYS A 289 -7.60 -14.11 2.12
N THR A 290 -8.14 -12.90 2.18
CA THR A 290 -9.43 -12.52 1.58
C THR A 290 -9.23 -11.63 0.34
N SER A 291 -8.00 -11.49 -0.15
CA SER A 291 -7.64 -10.94 -1.47
C SER A 291 -7.14 -12.00 -2.46
N THR A 292 -7.38 -13.28 -2.18
CA THR A 292 -7.03 -14.39 -3.09
C THR A 292 -7.70 -14.32 -4.47
N CYS A 293 -8.73 -13.48 -4.63
CA CYS A 293 -9.31 -13.17 -5.94
C CYS A 293 -8.35 -12.41 -6.85
N ALA A 294 -7.40 -11.64 -6.29
CA ALA A 294 -6.38 -10.92 -7.04
C ALA A 294 -5.13 -11.79 -7.21
N HIS A 295 -4.58 -12.30 -6.11
CA HIS A 295 -3.34 -13.09 -6.13
C HIS A 295 -3.16 -13.95 -4.87
N SER A 296 -2.23 -14.91 -4.95
CA SER A 296 -1.76 -15.62 -3.77
C SER A 296 -0.70 -14.80 -3.03
N ASP A 297 -0.60 -14.99 -1.72
CA ASP A 297 0.49 -14.48 -0.86
C ASP A 297 0.91 -15.55 0.18
N VAL A 298 1.89 -15.21 1.03
CA VAL A 298 2.44 -16.11 2.07
C VAL A 298 2.27 -15.56 3.50
N MET A 299 1.33 -14.63 3.70
CA MET A 299 1.09 -13.93 4.98
C MET A 299 -0.40 -13.64 5.23
N GLY A 300 -1.28 -14.47 4.68
CA GLY A 300 -2.70 -14.16 4.55
C GLY A 300 -3.45 -13.82 5.85
N ASN A 301 -3.14 -14.47 6.98
CA ASN A 301 -3.70 -14.09 8.28
C ASN A 301 -2.81 -13.08 9.01
N LEU A 302 -1.49 -13.27 8.99
CA LEU A 302 -0.54 -12.45 9.75
C LEU A 302 -0.73 -10.96 9.49
N ILE A 303 -0.97 -10.58 8.24
CA ILE A 303 -1.07 -9.18 7.86
C ILE A 303 -2.32 -8.47 8.45
N MET A 304 -3.33 -9.23 8.90
CA MET A 304 -4.48 -8.69 9.65
C MET A 304 -4.09 -8.18 11.05
N GLN A 305 -2.93 -8.56 11.59
CA GLN A 305 -2.47 -8.28 12.96
C GLN A 305 -2.69 -6.84 13.45
N CYS A 306 -2.57 -5.87 12.55
CA CYS A 306 -2.66 -4.45 12.87
C CYS A 306 -3.43 -3.66 11.80
N CYS A 307 -4.34 -4.28 11.06
CA CYS A 307 -5.10 -3.60 10.02
C CYS A 307 -6.16 -2.66 10.60
N ASP A 308 -6.49 -1.57 9.91
CA ASP A 308 -7.64 -0.72 10.21
C ASP A 308 -8.71 -0.84 9.13
N LEU A 309 -8.26 -1.03 7.88
CA LEU A 309 -9.06 -1.51 6.76
C LEU A 309 -8.60 -2.89 6.31
N TRP A 310 -9.55 -3.73 5.89
CA TRP A 310 -9.30 -5.08 5.39
C TRP A 310 -9.85 -5.25 3.98
N SER A 311 -8.97 -5.52 3.02
CA SER A 311 -9.26 -5.47 1.58
C SER A 311 -9.16 -6.81 0.85
N ASN A 312 -9.87 -6.90 -0.28
CA ASN A 312 -9.77 -7.99 -1.25
C ASN A 312 -8.85 -7.68 -2.44
N GLU A 313 -8.07 -6.60 -2.40
CA GLU A 313 -7.17 -6.11 -3.46
C GLU A 313 -7.89 -5.75 -4.76
N SER A 314 -8.41 -6.74 -5.50
CA SER A 314 -9.16 -6.53 -6.73
C SER A 314 -9.94 -7.78 -7.13
N VAL A 315 -11.09 -7.59 -7.77
CA VAL A 315 -11.86 -8.67 -8.41
C VAL A 315 -12.64 -8.12 -9.59
N GLU A 316 -12.63 -8.83 -10.73
CA GLU A 316 -13.49 -8.44 -11.85
C GLU A 316 -14.96 -8.54 -11.45
N TYR A 317 -15.76 -7.54 -11.84
CA TYR A 317 -17.19 -7.53 -11.58
C TYR A 317 -17.95 -8.50 -12.51
N HIS A 318 -18.37 -9.65 -11.98
CA HIS A 318 -19.22 -10.61 -12.68
C HIS A 318 -20.11 -11.38 -11.69
N SER A 319 -20.87 -12.37 -12.19
CA SER A 319 -21.78 -13.17 -11.37
C SER A 319 -21.15 -14.47 -10.91
N GLU A 320 -21.41 -14.80 -9.65
CA GLU A 320 -21.11 -16.07 -8.98
C GLU A 320 -22.42 -16.73 -8.52
N PHE A 321 -22.35 -17.98 -8.04
CA PHE A 321 -23.54 -18.62 -7.46
C PHE A 321 -24.11 -17.88 -6.24
N GLY A 322 -23.24 -17.20 -5.47
CA GLY A 322 -23.59 -16.48 -4.24
C GLY A 322 -24.11 -15.05 -4.43
N GLY A 323 -24.17 -14.55 -5.66
CA GLY A 323 -24.42 -13.13 -5.98
C GLY A 323 -23.38 -12.61 -6.96
N THR A 324 -23.17 -11.31 -7.01
CA THR A 324 -22.04 -10.76 -7.78
C THR A 324 -20.72 -10.90 -7.02
N THR A 325 -19.59 -10.91 -7.72
CA THR A 325 -18.25 -11.09 -7.13
C THR A 325 -18.01 -10.13 -5.96
N VAL A 326 -18.36 -8.85 -6.15
CA VAL A 326 -18.22 -7.81 -5.13
C VAL A 326 -19.10 -8.04 -3.90
N GLN A 327 -20.23 -8.74 -4.03
CA GLN A 327 -21.04 -9.16 -2.88
C GLN A 327 -20.38 -10.29 -2.10
N CYS A 328 -19.84 -11.29 -2.80
CA CYS A 328 -19.20 -12.43 -2.17
C CYS A 328 -17.96 -12.01 -1.35
N TRP A 329 -17.12 -11.15 -1.91
CA TRP A 329 -15.90 -10.69 -1.23
C TRP A 329 -16.19 -9.66 -0.15
N SER A 330 -17.10 -8.69 -0.38
CA SER A 330 -17.49 -7.73 0.67
C SER A 330 -18.11 -8.40 1.89
N GLU A 331 -18.94 -9.44 1.70
CA GLU A 331 -19.50 -10.23 2.80
C GLU A 331 -18.39 -10.93 3.60
N THR A 332 -17.43 -11.55 2.92
CA THR A 332 -16.32 -12.28 3.57
C THR A 332 -15.40 -11.34 4.35
N LEU A 333 -14.97 -10.23 3.74
CA LEU A 333 -14.16 -9.19 4.40
C LEU A 333 -14.87 -8.63 5.65
N SER A 334 -16.18 -8.46 5.56
CA SER A 334 -16.98 -7.90 6.65
C SER A 334 -17.12 -8.88 7.82
N TYR A 335 -17.15 -10.19 7.56
CA TYR A 335 -17.08 -11.20 8.61
C TYR A 335 -15.71 -11.26 9.28
N ASP A 336 -14.63 -11.15 8.51
CA ASP A 336 -13.27 -11.02 9.07
C ASP A 336 -13.18 -9.82 10.02
N CYS A 337 -13.68 -8.66 9.57
CA CYS A 337 -13.77 -7.46 10.41
C CYS A 337 -14.70 -7.65 11.62
N ALA A 338 -15.82 -8.36 11.47
CA ALA A 338 -16.72 -8.64 12.59
C ALA A 338 -16.02 -9.44 13.70
N LEU A 339 -15.20 -10.44 13.34
CA LEU A 339 -14.40 -11.22 14.29
C LEU A 339 -13.39 -10.34 15.04
N MET A 340 -12.61 -9.53 14.30
CA MET A 340 -11.66 -8.57 14.88
C MET A 340 -12.37 -7.58 15.82
N ASN A 341 -13.53 -7.07 15.41
CA ASN A 341 -14.32 -6.15 16.20
C ASN A 341 -14.90 -6.78 17.48
N VAL A 342 -15.26 -8.07 17.46
CA VAL A 342 -15.64 -8.81 18.68
C VAL A 342 -14.44 -8.96 19.62
N ALA A 343 -13.25 -9.26 19.09
CA ALA A 343 -12.03 -9.36 19.89
C ALA A 343 -11.73 -8.01 20.59
N LEU A 344 -11.81 -6.89 19.86
CA LEU A 344 -11.65 -5.52 20.41
C LEU A 344 -12.63 -5.19 21.54
N ARG A 345 -13.92 -5.54 21.38
CA ARG A 345 -14.95 -5.26 22.39
C ARG A 345 -14.85 -6.17 23.62
N SER A 346 -14.30 -7.36 23.46
CA SER A 346 -14.16 -8.36 24.53
C SER A 346 -12.83 -8.29 25.29
N GLY A 347 -11.89 -7.44 24.84
CA GLY A 347 -10.54 -7.36 25.43
C GLY A 347 -9.61 -8.49 25.00
N ASN A 348 -9.95 -9.23 23.95
CA ASN A 348 -9.17 -10.36 23.42
C ASN A 348 -8.39 -10.01 22.14
N GLU A 349 -8.32 -8.73 21.77
CA GLU A 349 -7.70 -8.28 20.53
C GLU A 349 -6.24 -8.71 20.39
N LYS A 350 -5.46 -8.66 21.47
CA LYS A 350 -4.05 -9.07 21.46
C LYS A 350 -3.89 -10.58 21.27
N ILE A 351 -4.77 -11.38 21.89
CA ILE A 351 -4.78 -12.84 21.74
C ILE A 351 -5.06 -13.19 20.27
N LEU A 352 -6.09 -12.58 19.67
CA LEU A 352 -6.42 -12.82 18.27
C LEU A 352 -5.30 -12.34 17.34
N ARG A 353 -4.72 -11.15 17.58
CA ARG A 353 -3.56 -10.64 16.83
C ARG A 353 -2.42 -11.66 16.86
N ASP A 354 -2.06 -12.15 18.04
CA ASP A 354 -0.94 -13.06 18.20
C ASP A 354 -1.21 -14.43 17.54
N MET A 355 -2.47 -14.90 17.52
CA MET A 355 -2.88 -16.08 16.75
C MET A 355 -2.76 -15.88 15.24
N LEU A 356 -3.17 -14.72 14.73
CA LEU A 356 -3.04 -14.35 13.32
C LEU A 356 -1.57 -14.30 12.90
N VAL A 357 -0.70 -13.75 13.75
CA VAL A 357 0.74 -13.76 13.50
C VAL A 357 1.30 -15.17 13.55
N ALA A 358 1.00 -15.94 14.59
CA ALA A 358 1.52 -17.29 14.77
C ALA A 358 1.16 -18.23 13.62
N SER A 359 0.06 -17.99 12.90
CA SER A 359 -0.34 -18.85 11.77
C SER A 359 0.58 -18.75 10.57
N ASP A 360 1.25 -17.60 10.35
CA ASP A 360 2.09 -17.40 9.18
C ASP A 360 3.52 -16.97 9.48
N LYS A 361 3.88 -16.54 10.70
CA LYS A 361 5.20 -15.96 11.03
C LYS A 361 6.40 -16.79 10.52
N TYR A 362 6.27 -18.11 10.49
CA TYR A 362 7.32 -19.04 10.06
C TYR A 362 7.03 -19.70 8.70
N ARG A 363 6.05 -19.20 7.94
CA ARG A 363 5.71 -19.70 6.60
C ARG A 363 6.78 -19.31 5.58
N ASP A 364 7.30 -18.10 5.71
CA ASP A 364 8.19 -17.48 4.73
C ASP A 364 9.02 -16.34 5.35
N PRO A 365 10.26 -16.06 4.90
CA PRO A 365 11.00 -14.87 5.32
C PRO A 365 10.22 -13.55 5.16
N GLN A 366 9.34 -13.44 4.15
CA GLN A 366 8.48 -12.27 3.97
C GLN A 366 7.51 -12.09 5.14
N SER A 367 6.79 -13.15 5.50
CA SER A 367 5.87 -13.15 6.64
C SER A 367 6.59 -12.92 7.98
N TYR A 368 7.80 -13.47 8.15
CA TYR A 368 8.58 -13.34 9.38
C TYR A 368 8.92 -11.89 9.70
N ILE A 369 9.39 -11.13 8.71
CA ILE A 369 9.75 -9.72 8.90
C ILE A 369 8.52 -8.84 9.05
N LEU A 370 7.41 -9.16 8.39
CA LEU A 370 6.16 -8.42 8.49
C LEU A 370 5.43 -8.64 9.83
N ALA A 371 5.78 -9.67 10.63
CA ALA A 371 5.24 -9.83 11.97
C ALA A 371 5.46 -8.57 12.82
N TYR A 372 4.44 -8.09 13.55
CA TYR A 372 4.41 -6.73 14.14
C TYR A 372 5.61 -6.44 15.05
N ASP A 373 6.15 -7.47 15.71
CA ASP A 373 7.32 -7.36 16.57
C ASP A 373 8.62 -7.14 15.77
N ASN A 374 8.78 -7.83 14.65
CA ASN A 374 9.90 -7.63 13.74
C ASN A 374 9.73 -6.35 12.92
N ALA A 375 8.51 -6.06 12.46
CA ALA A 375 8.16 -4.84 11.75
C ALA A 375 8.44 -3.58 12.58
N TYR A 376 8.18 -3.63 13.89
CA TYR A 376 8.53 -2.53 14.79
C TYR A 376 10.04 -2.28 14.83
N LYS A 377 10.88 -3.33 14.82
CA LYS A 377 12.35 -3.19 14.79
C LYS A 377 12.86 -2.60 13.47
N ILE A 378 12.26 -3.00 12.34
CA ILE A 378 12.51 -2.35 11.05
C ILE A 378 12.17 -0.87 11.14
N GLY A 379 11.03 -0.52 11.73
CA GLY A 379 10.65 0.87 11.97
C GLY A 379 11.66 1.64 12.82
N GLN A 380 12.19 1.03 13.89
CA GLN A 380 13.26 1.61 14.72
C GLN A 380 14.53 1.88 13.91
N ALA A 381 14.91 0.96 13.02
CA ALA A 381 16.08 1.12 12.15
C ALA A 381 15.89 2.29 11.16
N ILE A 382 14.68 2.48 10.62
CA ILE A 382 14.33 3.60 9.74
C ILE A 382 14.45 4.93 10.50
N VAL A 383 13.74 5.09 11.62
CA VAL A 383 13.66 6.39 12.31
C VAL A 383 14.97 6.84 12.94
N LYS A 384 15.90 5.91 13.21
CA LYS A 384 17.24 6.20 13.74
C LYS A 384 17.98 7.25 12.91
N ASP A 385 17.89 7.15 11.58
CA ASP A 385 18.52 8.06 10.63
C ASP A 385 17.45 8.72 9.73
N GLY A 386 16.25 8.97 10.28
CA GLY A 386 15.06 9.35 9.51
C GLY A 386 15.15 10.63 8.67
N ASN A 387 16.15 11.48 8.92
CA ASN A 387 16.43 12.67 8.12
C ASN A 387 17.21 12.38 6.81
N ASP A 388 17.78 11.19 6.66
CA ASP A 388 18.56 10.77 5.49
C ASP A 388 17.83 9.63 4.78
N LEU A 389 17.31 9.91 3.58
CA LEU A 389 16.53 8.96 2.78
C LEU A 389 17.30 7.69 2.45
N TYR A 390 18.59 7.82 2.15
CA TYR A 390 19.45 6.70 1.83
C TYR A 390 19.76 5.87 3.08
N LEU A 391 20.25 6.52 4.13
CA LEU A 391 20.73 5.82 5.32
C LEU A 391 19.59 5.11 6.06
N ARG A 392 18.40 5.73 6.16
CA ARG A 392 17.23 5.09 6.78
C ARG A 392 16.76 3.86 6.01
N ALA A 393 16.80 3.91 4.67
CA ALA A 393 16.44 2.80 3.81
C ALA A 393 17.47 1.66 3.90
N LYS A 394 18.77 2.01 3.92
CA LYS A 394 19.85 1.05 4.14
C LYS A 394 19.72 0.37 5.50
N ASN A 395 19.44 1.13 6.56
CA ASN A 395 19.24 0.60 7.90
C ASN A 395 18.09 -0.42 7.94
N ALA A 396 16.98 -0.16 7.25
CA ALA A 396 15.87 -1.09 7.14
C ALA A 396 16.29 -2.42 6.47
N ALA A 397 17.03 -2.35 5.37
CA ALA A 397 17.54 -3.52 4.66
C ALA A 397 18.53 -4.33 5.52
N VAL A 398 19.45 -3.66 6.21
CA VAL A 398 20.43 -4.30 7.11
C VAL A 398 19.74 -4.95 8.30
N GLU A 399 18.75 -4.28 8.91
CA GLU A 399 18.01 -4.84 10.04
C GLU A 399 17.17 -6.04 9.63
N CYS A 400 16.55 -6.00 8.44
CA CYS A 400 15.90 -7.17 7.85
C CYS A 400 16.88 -8.36 7.75
N CYS A 401 18.09 -8.13 7.23
CA CYS A 401 19.10 -9.18 7.15
C CYS A 401 19.52 -9.72 8.52
N ASN A 402 19.67 -8.84 9.52
CA ASN A 402 20.02 -9.24 10.88
C ASN A 402 18.93 -10.11 11.50
N LEU A 403 17.66 -9.70 11.38
CA LEU A 403 16.53 -10.44 11.92
C LEU A 403 16.41 -11.84 11.32
N LEU A 404 16.54 -11.97 10.00
CA LEU A 404 16.52 -13.26 9.31
C LEU A 404 17.72 -14.14 9.67
N THR A 405 18.91 -13.55 9.84
CA THR A 405 20.10 -14.30 10.24
C THR A 405 19.97 -14.86 11.67
N SER A 406 19.22 -14.18 12.53
CA SER A 406 18.96 -14.58 13.91
C SER A 406 17.68 -15.40 14.10
N ALA A 407 16.95 -15.74 13.03
CA ALA A 407 15.69 -16.45 13.12
C ALA A 407 15.92 -17.95 13.36
N GLU A 408 15.62 -18.44 14.56
CA GLU A 408 15.87 -19.84 14.94
C GLU A 408 14.80 -20.81 14.39
N ASP A 409 13.52 -20.43 14.42
CA ASP A 409 12.40 -21.29 14.02
C ASP A 409 11.97 -21.10 12.55
N LEU A 410 12.60 -20.17 11.83
CA LEU A 410 12.30 -19.93 10.41
C LEU A 410 13.16 -20.87 9.54
N GLU A 411 12.51 -21.82 8.88
CA GLU A 411 13.19 -22.68 7.91
C GLU A 411 13.41 -21.93 6.59
N MET A 412 14.67 -21.76 6.21
CA MET A 412 15.06 -21.22 4.90
C MET A 412 15.84 -22.27 4.11
N THR A 413 15.62 -22.30 2.80
CA THR A 413 16.41 -23.12 1.89
C THR A 413 17.86 -22.64 1.85
N ARG A 414 18.78 -23.51 1.43
CA ARG A 414 20.18 -23.12 1.20
C ARG A 414 20.30 -21.99 0.18
N PHE A 415 19.40 -21.93 -0.80
CA PHE A 415 19.37 -20.88 -1.81
C PHE A 415 19.05 -19.52 -1.17
N GLU A 416 18.02 -19.46 -0.33
CA GLU A 416 17.63 -18.25 0.40
C GLU A 416 18.70 -17.78 1.38
N ILE A 417 19.32 -18.71 2.12
CA ILE A 417 20.41 -18.41 3.06
C ILE A 417 21.60 -17.80 2.31
N ASN A 418 22.01 -18.40 1.18
CA ASN A 418 23.12 -17.89 0.39
C ASN A 418 22.80 -16.51 -0.22
N ALA A 419 21.58 -16.31 -0.71
CA ALA A 419 21.13 -15.02 -1.23
C ALA A 419 21.13 -13.93 -0.15
N LEU A 420 20.64 -14.27 1.05
CA LEU A 420 20.64 -13.38 2.22
C LEU A 420 22.05 -12.99 2.64
N GLN A 421 22.97 -13.94 2.76
CA GLN A 421 24.36 -13.69 3.15
C GLN A 421 25.09 -12.80 2.13
N LYS A 422 24.85 -13.04 0.84
CA LYS A 422 25.39 -12.21 -0.23
C LYS A 422 24.82 -10.78 -0.15
N ALA A 423 23.50 -10.64 -0.02
CA ALA A 423 22.86 -9.33 0.07
C ALA A 423 23.31 -8.54 1.29
N LYS A 424 23.42 -9.19 2.46
CA LYS A 424 23.96 -8.58 3.68
C LYS A 424 25.39 -8.08 3.47
N SER A 425 26.25 -8.89 2.87
CA SER A 425 27.65 -8.51 2.61
C SER A 425 27.74 -7.31 1.67
N GLU A 426 26.88 -7.25 0.64
CA GLU A 426 26.80 -6.10 -0.26
C GLU A 426 26.32 -4.84 0.46
N LEU A 427 25.25 -4.92 1.26
CA LEU A 427 24.73 -3.80 2.05
C LEU A 427 25.76 -3.26 3.04
N ASP A 428 26.45 -4.16 3.76
CA ASP A 428 27.48 -3.79 4.74
C ASP A 428 28.70 -3.11 4.06
N ALA A 429 28.98 -3.44 2.78
CA ALA A 429 30.06 -2.84 2.00
C ALA A 429 29.70 -1.47 1.38
N LEU A 430 28.41 -1.12 1.30
CA LEU A 430 28.00 0.20 0.78
C LEU A 430 28.52 1.33 1.68
N THR A 431 28.87 2.46 1.08
CA THR A 431 29.28 3.68 1.80
C THR A 431 28.19 4.15 2.78
N ALA A 432 28.57 4.84 3.86
CA ALA A 432 27.61 5.55 4.73
C ALA A 432 27.35 6.99 4.24
N ASP A 433 28.17 7.49 3.32
CA ASP A 433 28.03 8.80 2.69
C ASP A 433 26.96 8.75 1.59
N ALA A 434 25.84 9.44 1.82
CA ALA A 434 24.70 9.47 0.89
C ALA A 434 25.06 10.10 -0.45
N ASP A 435 25.80 11.21 -0.47
CA ASP A 435 26.17 11.90 -1.71
C ASP A 435 27.05 10.99 -2.58
N LYS A 436 28.01 10.31 -1.96
CA LYS A 436 28.84 9.34 -2.66
C LYS A 436 28.02 8.16 -3.22
N PHE A 437 27.08 7.62 -2.44
CA PHE A 437 26.21 6.53 -2.92
C PHE A 437 25.35 6.98 -4.11
N MET A 438 24.82 8.20 -4.04
CA MET A 438 24.03 8.82 -5.11
C MET A 438 24.85 8.99 -6.38
N ASP A 439 26.06 9.55 -6.28
CA ASP A 439 26.93 9.79 -7.44
C ASP A 439 27.36 8.47 -8.12
N ASP A 440 27.71 7.46 -7.33
CA ASP A 440 28.10 6.13 -7.82
C ASP A 440 26.92 5.47 -8.56
N CYS A 441 25.71 5.50 -7.96
CA CYS A 441 24.50 4.95 -8.57
C CYS A 441 24.07 5.72 -9.83
N MET A 442 24.10 7.06 -9.78
CA MET A 442 23.78 7.92 -10.91
C MET A 442 24.68 7.59 -12.11
N SER A 443 25.99 7.51 -11.88
CA SER A 443 26.97 7.18 -12.91
C SER A 443 26.74 5.80 -13.50
N LYS A 444 26.50 4.79 -12.65
CA LYS A 444 26.27 3.40 -13.06
C LYS A 444 24.97 3.25 -13.86
N TYR A 445 23.83 3.64 -13.29
CA TYR A 445 22.53 3.36 -13.90
C TYR A 445 22.23 4.22 -15.11
N LYS A 446 22.77 5.43 -15.20
CA LYS A 446 22.71 6.22 -16.44
C LYS A 446 23.47 5.55 -17.60
N ALA A 447 24.54 4.81 -17.31
CA ALA A 447 25.27 4.06 -18.32
C ALA A 447 24.59 2.73 -18.69
N GLU A 448 23.99 2.05 -17.70
CA GLU A 448 23.41 0.72 -17.88
C GLU A 448 21.95 0.72 -18.36
N ILE A 449 21.16 1.75 -18.00
CA ILE A 449 19.71 1.80 -18.20
C ILE A 449 19.36 3.00 -19.07
N LYS A 450 19.20 2.77 -20.38
CA LYS A 450 18.95 3.85 -21.35
C LYS A 450 17.65 4.64 -21.14
N VAL A 451 16.67 4.01 -20.48
CA VAL A 451 15.35 4.62 -20.21
C VAL A 451 15.33 5.39 -18.88
N PHE A 452 16.42 5.34 -18.10
CA PHE A 452 16.54 6.12 -16.86
C PHE A 452 16.83 7.58 -17.19
N MET A 453 15.93 8.45 -16.75
CA MET A 453 15.97 9.90 -16.97
C MET A 453 16.12 10.62 -15.61
N PRO A 454 17.32 11.08 -15.22
CA PRO A 454 17.57 11.76 -13.95
C PRO A 454 16.64 12.94 -13.65
N GLU A 455 16.20 13.64 -14.70
CA GLU A 455 15.29 14.79 -14.62
C GLU A 455 13.94 14.45 -13.97
N ASN A 456 13.50 13.18 -14.02
CA ASN A 456 12.30 12.71 -13.31
C ASN A 456 12.39 12.91 -11.79
N TYR A 457 13.61 12.92 -11.27
CA TYR A 457 13.90 13.05 -9.84
C TYR A 457 14.48 14.43 -9.49
N GLY A 458 14.61 15.32 -10.48
CA GLY A 458 15.21 16.65 -10.31
C GLY A 458 16.73 16.60 -10.15
N LEU A 459 17.38 15.61 -10.78
CA LEU A 459 18.82 15.37 -10.75
C LEU A 459 19.50 15.72 -12.08
#